data_AF-A0A6M0H3W2-F1
#
_entry.id   AF-A0A6M0H3W2-F1
#
_cell.length_a   1.000
_cell.length_b   1.000
_cell.length_c   1.000
_cell.angle_alpha   90.00
_cell.angle_beta   90.00
_cell.angle_gamma   90.00
#
_symmetry.space_group_name_H-M   'P 1'
#
loop_
_entity.id
_entity.type
_entity.pdbx_description
1 polymer ?
#
loop_
_entity_poly.entity_id
_entity_poly.type
_entity_poly.pdbx_seq_one_letter_code
_entity_poly.pdbx_strand_id
1 'polypeptide(L)' 'MSCGIWIKQGSKYETDETNGLSHLIEHLIVNTSTSSNSEYKKLIDKITLNGVEYNASTTKETTSFYFT' A
#
# COMPACT_ATOMS: atom_id res chain seq x y z
N MET A 1 -8.33 -1.82 16.43
CA MET A 1 -9.18 -2.64 15.53
C MET A 1 -8.58 -2.45 14.16
N SER A 2 -8.08 -3.50 13.51
CA SER A 2 -7.38 -3.35 12.23
C SER A 2 -8.28 -3.73 11.06
N CYS A 3 -8.24 -2.92 10.01
CA CYS A 3 -8.94 -3.17 8.75
C CYS A 3 -7.92 -3.17 7.63
N GLY A 4 -7.98 -4.15 6.73
CA GLY A 4 -7.00 -4.28 5.66
C GLY A 4 -7.52 -4.97 4.41
N ILE A 5 -6.82 -4.75 3.32
CA ILE A 5 -7.04 -5.34 2.02
C ILE A 5 -5.82 -6.20 1.70
N TRP A 6 -6.08 -7.48 1.40
CA TRP A 6 -5.06 -8.42 0.96
C TRP A 6 -5.24 -8.70 -0.52
N ILE A 7 -4.22 -8.38 -1.30
CA ILE A 7 -4.17 -8.64 -2.73
C ILE A 7 -3.22 -9.80 -2.95
N LYS A 8 -3.71 -10.85 -3.61
CA LYS A 8 -2.90 -12.03 -3.98
C LYS A 8 -2.00 -11.70 -5.17
N GLN A 9 -1.02 -10.85 -4.90
CA GLN A 9 0.01 -10.37 -5.83
C GLN A 9 1.32 -10.32 -5.06
N GLY A 10 2.41 -10.74 -5.67
CA GLY A 10 3.73 -10.76 -5.06
C GLY A 10 4.76 -11.21 -6.10
N SER A 11 6.05 -11.12 -5.77
CA SER A 11 7.14 -11.36 -6.72
C SER A 11 7.12 -12.71 -7.43
N LYS A 12 6.37 -13.69 -6.92
CA LYS A 12 6.12 -14.98 -7.60
C LYS A 12 5.29 -14.85 -8.88
N TYR A 13 4.47 -13.81 -8.99
CA TYR A 13 3.62 -13.54 -10.16
C TYR A 13 4.24 -12.48 -11.09
N GLU A 14 5.46 -12.04 -10.82
CA GLU A 14 6.20 -11.10 -11.66
C GLU A 14 7.00 -11.86 -12.72
N THR A 15 6.99 -11.34 -13.93
CA THR A 15 7.89 -11.77 -15.01
C THR A 15 9.24 -11.07 -14.89
N ASP A 16 10.27 -11.57 -15.59
CA ASP A 16 11.62 -10.96 -15.56
C ASP A 16 11.61 -9.46 -15.94
N GLU A 17 10.67 -9.07 -16.82
CA GLU A 17 10.44 -7.68 -17.24
C GLU A 17 9.69 -6.82 -16.21
N THR A 18 8.95 -7.45 -15.27
CA THR A 18 8.15 -6.77 -14.24
C THR A 18 8.71 -7.01 -12.83
N ASN A 19 9.94 -7.50 -12.74
CA ASN A 19 10.58 -7.83 -11.47
C ASN A 19 10.74 -6.57 -10.61
N GLY A 20 10.13 -6.55 -9.42
CA GLY A 20 10.16 -5.41 -8.51
C GLY A 20 9.00 -4.42 -8.65
N LEU A 21 8.05 -4.66 -9.56
CA LEU A 21 6.85 -3.83 -9.74
C LEU A 21 5.95 -3.84 -8.49
N SER A 22 5.87 -4.99 -7.80
CA SER A 22 5.06 -5.21 -6.61
C SER A 22 5.62 -4.42 -5.43
N HIS A 23 6.95 -4.41 -5.28
CA HIS A 23 7.63 -3.60 -4.26
C HIS A 23 7.50 -2.11 -4.59
N LEU A 24 7.60 -1.73 -5.87
CA LEU A 24 7.40 -0.35 -6.32
C LEU A 24 5.96 0.13 -6.04
N ILE A 25 4.96 -0.68 -6.38
CA ILE A 25 3.54 -0.40 -6.12
C ILE A 25 3.28 -0.24 -4.63
N GLU A 26 3.89 -1.08 -3.79
CA GLU A 26 3.79 -0.98 -2.35
C GLU A 26 4.28 0.38 -1.84
N HIS A 27 5.49 0.81 -2.25
CA HIS A 27 6.03 2.12 -1.91
C HIS A 27 5.17 3.27 -2.44
N LEU A 28 4.63 3.16 -3.66
CA LEU A 28 3.79 4.21 -4.26
C LEU A 28 2.44 4.34 -3.57
N ILE A 29 1.86 3.23 -3.11
CA ILE A 29 0.57 3.22 -2.42
C ILE A 29 0.70 3.76 -0.99
N VAL A 30 1.76 3.36 -0.27
CA VAL A 30 2.07 3.92 1.06
C VAL A 30 2.46 5.38 0.98
N ASN A 31 3.17 5.79 -0.08
CA ASN A 31 3.58 7.17 -0.27
C ASN A 31 2.45 8.04 -0.82
N THR A 32 1.59 8.50 0.09
CA THR A 32 0.46 9.38 -0.23
C THR A 32 0.91 10.74 -0.76
N SER A 33 2.14 11.17 -0.46
CA SER A 33 2.71 12.46 -0.86
C SER A 33 2.90 12.60 -2.37
N THR A 34 3.16 11.49 -3.08
CA THR A 34 3.33 11.48 -4.54
C THR A 34 2.01 11.41 -5.31
N SER A 35 0.88 11.22 -4.63
CA SER A 35 -0.42 11.13 -5.29
C SER A 35 -0.91 12.51 -5.73
N SER A 36 -1.28 12.64 -7.01
CA SER A 36 -1.95 13.85 -7.54
C SER A 36 -3.40 13.97 -7.05
N ASN A 37 -3.93 12.93 -6.40
CA ASN A 37 -5.27 12.91 -5.87
C ASN A 37 -5.32 13.61 -4.49
N SER A 38 -5.88 14.82 -4.48
CA SER A 38 -6.01 15.64 -3.25
C SER A 38 -6.97 15.03 -2.23
N GLU A 39 -8.02 14.33 -2.66
CA GLU A 39 -8.97 13.64 -1.78
C GLU A 39 -8.28 12.48 -1.04
N TYR A 40 -7.44 11.71 -1.74
CA TYR A 40 -6.67 10.63 -1.13
C TYR A 40 -5.74 11.16 -0.02
N LYS A 41 -5.01 12.25 -0.27
CA LYS A 41 -4.15 12.88 0.73
C LYS A 41 -4.93 13.33 1.96
N LYS A 42 -6.06 14.02 1.76
CA LYS A 42 -6.91 14.49 2.87
C LYS A 42 -7.48 13.32 3.68
N LEU A 43 -7.88 12.24 3.02
CA LEU A 43 -8.41 11.06 3.70
C LEU A 43 -7.35 10.44 4.61
N ILE A 44 -6.13 10.24 4.09
CA ILE A 44 -5.02 9.66 4.86
C ILE A 44 -4.60 10.59 6.01
N ASP A 45 -4.47 11.89 5.76
CA ASP A 45 -4.15 12.87 6.80
C ASP A 45 -5.19 12.85 7.93
N LYS A 46 -6.48 12.75 7.57
CA LYS A 46 -7.59 12.70 8.52
C LYS A 46 -7.60 11.42 9.36
N ILE A 47 -7.31 10.25 8.79
CA ILE A 47 -7.22 9.00 9.58
C ILE A 47 -5.97 8.99 10.48
N THR A 48 -4.83 9.48 9.99
CA THR A 48 -3.61 9.60 10.81
C THR A 48 -3.80 10.58 11.97
N LEU A 49 -4.52 11.69 11.75
CA LEU A 49 -4.94 12.62 12.81
C LEU A 49 -5.81 11.97 13.89
N ASN A 50 -6.57 10.93 13.54
CA ASN A 50 -7.37 10.15 14.49
C ASN A 50 -6.56 9.03 15.19
N GLY A 51 -5.25 8.95 14.94
CA GLY A 51 -4.35 7.96 15.53
C GLY A 51 -4.35 6.61 14.81
N VAL A 52 -4.86 6.54 13.58
CA VAL A 52 -4.82 5.33 12.75
C VAL A 52 -3.50 5.26 11.99
N GLU A 53 -2.79 4.15 12.12
CA GLU A 53 -1.55 3.89 11.40
C GLU A 53 -1.83 3.20 10.07
N TYR A 54 -1.45 3.84 8.96
CA TYR A 54 -1.54 3.26 7.64
C TYR A 54 -0.21 2.61 7.24
N ASN A 55 -0.23 1.30 7.01
CA ASN A 55 0.95 0.53 6.62
C ASN A 55 0.65 -0.45 5.48
N ALA A 56 1.70 -0.85 4.77
CA ALA A 56 1.67 -1.94 3.82
C ALA A 56 2.80 -2.92 4.08
N SER A 57 2.62 -4.16 3.63
CA SER A 57 3.67 -5.17 3.58
C SER A 57 3.47 -6.07 2.36
N THR A 58 4.45 -6.10 1.46
CA THR A 58 4.52 -7.10 0.39
C THR A 58 5.37 -8.29 0.80
N THR A 59 4.79 -9.47 0.60
CA THR A 59 5.48 -10.76 0.66
C THR A 59 5.62 -11.31 -0.76
N LYS A 60 6.40 -12.39 -0.93
CA LYS A 60 6.58 -13.04 -2.24
C LYS A 60 5.28 -13.49 -2.91
N GLU A 61 4.21 -13.67 -2.15
CA GLU A 61 2.96 -14.25 -2.64
C GLU A 61 1.74 -13.33 -2.43
N THR A 62 1.85 -12.27 -1.63
CA THR A 62 0.70 -11.43 -1.24
C THR A 62 1.15 -10.05 -0.78
N THR A 63 0.43 -9.01 -1.20
CA THR A 63 0.58 -7.65 -0.68
C THR A 63 -0.59 -7.34 0.24
N SER A 64 -0.28 -6.90 1.46
CA SER A 64 -1.25 -6.55 2.49
C SER A 64 -1.21 -5.05 2.73
N PHE A 65 -2.35 -4.38 2.63
CA PHE A 65 -2.52 -2.99 3.03
C PHE A 65 -3.43 -2.96 4.24
N TYR A 66 -3.01 -2.33 5.33
CA TYR A 66 -3.81 -2.33 6.55
C TYR A 66 -3.71 -1.00 7.30
N PHE A 67 -4.80 -0.72 8.00
CA PHE A 67 -5.01 0.44 8.86
C PHE A 67 -5.21 -0.11 10.27
N THR A 68 -4.36 0.30 11.22
CA THR A 68 -4.41 -0.16 12.62
C THR A 68 -4.72 0.99 13.56
#